data_AF-A0A6S6U7L1-F1
#
_entry.id   AF-A0A6S6U7L1-F1
#
_cell.length_a   1.000
_cell.length_b   1.000
_cell.length_c   1.000
_cell.angle_alpha   90.00
_cell.angle_beta   90.00
_cell.angle_gamma   90.00
#
_symmetry.space_group_name_H-M   'P 1'
#
loop_
_entity.id
_entity.type
_entity.pdbx_description
1 polymer ?
#
loop_
_entity_poly.entity_id
_entity_poly.type
_entity_poly.pdbx_seq_one_letter_code
_entity_poly.pdbx_strand_id
1 'polypeptide(L)'
;MQKIGLGLDYNNICKDYNTVYLDRDNNDRETVKCMKSVMDWFNKFLSELMQTFDYGIYRMNQNVALELKEIVQKRFFFYSLEKEMIAQTFILQAEAKTFDSLAHWSKSRENTLLIKNDDEGEGIYFYFNENAEVHTWIEDKLKDYTLDSVPFEEV
;
A
#
# COMPACT_ATOMS: atom_id res chain seq x y z
N MET A 1 -1.07 21.37 -2.73
CA MET A 1 -0.16 20.47 -3.46
C MET A 1 -1.03 19.40 -4.06
N GLN A 2 -0.75 19.01 -5.29
CA GLN A 2 -1.50 17.93 -5.94
C GLN A 2 -1.11 16.59 -5.31
N LYS A 3 -2.09 15.71 -5.10
CA LYS A 3 -1.83 14.31 -4.75
C LYS A 3 -1.62 13.54 -6.04
N ILE A 4 -0.58 12.73 -6.07
CA ILE A 4 -0.26 11.83 -7.18
C ILE A 4 -0.12 10.41 -6.64
N GLY A 5 -0.33 9.43 -7.51
CA GLY A 5 -0.29 8.02 -7.16
C GLY A 5 0.68 7.24 -8.03
N LEU A 6 1.32 6.23 -7.43
CA LEU A 6 2.05 5.18 -8.14
C LEU A 6 1.40 3.83 -7.86
N GLY A 7 1.16 3.07 -8.92
CA GLY A 7 0.67 1.70 -8.87
C GLY A 7 1.78 0.69 -9.07
N LEU A 8 1.77 -0.37 -8.25
CA LEU A 8 2.63 -1.54 -8.39
C LEU A 8 1.75 -2.80 -8.43
N ASP A 9 1.69 -3.43 -9.60
CA ASP A 9 1.07 -4.76 -9.78
C ASP A 9 1.93 -5.84 -9.10
N TYR A 10 1.32 -6.76 -8.36
CA TYR A 10 2.02 -7.87 -7.72
C TYR A 10 2.72 -8.82 -8.70
N ASN A 11 2.35 -8.81 -10.00
CA ASN A 11 3.06 -9.53 -11.07
C ASN A 11 4.53 -9.10 -11.17
N ASN A 12 4.84 -7.85 -10.80
CA ASN A 12 6.20 -7.34 -10.73
C ASN A 12 7.03 -8.03 -9.62
N ILE A 13 6.36 -8.50 -8.56
CA ILE A 13 6.98 -9.20 -7.42
C ILE A 13 7.01 -10.71 -7.68
N CYS A 14 5.90 -11.27 -8.13
CA CYS A 14 5.74 -12.68 -8.48
C CYS A 14 5.87 -12.86 -9.99
N LYS A 15 7.10 -12.85 -10.49
CA LYS A 15 7.36 -13.19 -11.89
C LYS A 15 6.79 -14.59 -12.18
N ASP A 16 6.05 -14.69 -13.29
CA ASP A 16 5.46 -15.93 -13.81
C ASP A 16 4.21 -16.49 -13.09
N TYR A 17 3.50 -15.70 -12.27
CA TYR A 17 2.21 -16.07 -11.69
C TYR A 17 1.12 -15.07 -12.08
N ASN A 18 -0.07 -15.54 -12.47
CA ASN A 18 -1.19 -14.65 -12.79
C ASN A 18 -1.86 -14.16 -11.51
N THR A 19 -1.65 -12.89 -11.16
CA THR A 19 -2.11 -12.27 -9.91
C THR A 19 -3.62 -12.04 -9.81
N VAL A 20 -4.35 -12.14 -10.93
CA VAL A 20 -5.83 -12.15 -10.96
C VAL A 20 -6.43 -13.18 -10.00
N TYR A 21 -5.70 -14.27 -9.70
CA TYR A 21 -6.13 -15.34 -8.80
C TYR A 21 -5.52 -15.26 -7.39
N LEU A 22 -4.97 -14.11 -6.97
CA LEU A 22 -4.46 -13.91 -5.61
C LEU A 22 -5.60 -13.75 -4.60
N ASP A 23 -6.26 -14.86 -4.31
CA ASP A 23 -7.26 -14.97 -3.26
C ASP A 23 -6.65 -15.62 -2.00
N ARG A 24 -6.96 -15.07 -0.82
CA ARG A 24 -6.53 -15.64 0.47
C ARG A 24 -7.01 -17.08 0.66
N ASP A 25 -8.19 -17.37 0.14
CA ASP A 25 -8.86 -18.65 0.34
C ASP A 25 -8.42 -19.67 -0.73
N ASN A 26 -7.61 -19.26 -1.71
CA ASN A 26 -6.96 -20.13 -2.68
C ASN A 26 -5.70 -20.77 -2.09
N ASN A 27 -5.75 -22.08 -1.92
CA ASN A 27 -4.67 -22.89 -1.35
C ASN A 27 -3.79 -23.58 -2.41
N ASP A 28 -3.91 -23.21 -3.69
CA ASP A 28 -2.98 -23.69 -4.70
C ASP A 28 -1.54 -23.30 -4.32
N ARG A 29 -0.61 -24.22 -4.59
CA ARG A 29 0.77 -24.09 -4.12
C ARG A 29 1.45 -22.85 -4.71
N GLU A 30 1.21 -22.56 -5.98
CA GLU A 30 1.84 -21.41 -6.65
C GLU A 30 1.20 -20.10 -6.18
N THR A 31 -0.12 -20.08 -5.93
CA THR A 31 -0.80 -18.95 -5.28
C THR A 31 -0.20 -18.64 -3.92
N VAL A 32 -0.14 -19.63 -3.02
CA VAL A 32 0.41 -19.47 -1.66
C VAL A 32 1.88 -19.02 -1.70
N LYS A 33 2.64 -19.52 -2.66
CA LYS A 33 4.04 -19.10 -2.86
C LYS A 33 4.14 -17.64 -3.32
N CYS A 34 3.29 -17.20 -4.23
CA CYS A 34 3.25 -15.80 -4.63
C CYS A 34 2.82 -14.91 -3.46
N MET A 35 1.74 -15.26 -2.76
CA MET A 35 1.27 -14.52 -1.58
C MET A 35 2.38 -14.33 -0.54
N LYS A 36 3.14 -15.37 -0.23
CA LYS A 36 4.29 -15.27 0.68
C LYS A 36 5.37 -14.35 0.16
N SER A 37 5.66 -14.40 -1.15
CA SER A 37 6.65 -13.52 -1.78
C SER A 37 6.22 -12.05 -1.70
N VAL A 38 4.95 -11.75 -1.97
CA VAL A 38 4.36 -10.41 -1.80
C VAL A 38 4.48 -9.95 -0.36
N MET A 39 4.03 -10.77 0.61
CA MET A 39 4.12 -10.42 2.03
C MET A 39 5.56 -10.16 2.48
N ASP A 40 6.50 -11.02 2.11
CA ASP A 40 7.92 -10.86 2.48
C ASP A 40 8.53 -9.61 1.84
N TRP A 41 8.16 -9.30 0.60
CA TRP A 41 8.58 -8.10 -0.09
C TRP A 41 8.06 -6.84 0.63
N PHE A 42 6.76 -6.79 0.92
CA PHE A 42 6.16 -5.64 1.61
C PHE A 42 6.68 -5.46 3.03
N ASN A 43 6.91 -6.55 3.76
CA ASN A 43 7.48 -6.47 5.09
C ASN A 43 8.84 -5.77 5.07
N LYS A 44 9.68 -6.08 4.07
CA LYS A 44 10.99 -5.42 3.90
C LYS A 44 10.82 -3.97 3.45
N PHE A 45 10.03 -3.74 2.41
CA PHE A 45 9.80 -2.41 1.84
C PHE A 45 9.23 -1.43 2.87
N LEU A 46 8.16 -1.81 3.55
CA LEU A 46 7.52 -0.96 4.57
C LEU A 46 8.42 -0.78 5.80
N SER A 47 9.17 -1.80 6.24
CA SER A 47 10.13 -1.63 7.33
C SER A 47 11.17 -0.56 6.98
N GLU A 48 11.72 -0.60 5.77
CA GLU A 48 12.74 0.35 5.35
C GLU A 48 12.16 1.75 5.18
N LEU A 49 10.96 1.87 4.58
CA LEU A 49 10.27 3.14 4.43
C LEU A 49 9.98 3.78 5.79
N MET A 50 9.45 3.00 6.73
CA MET A 50 9.17 3.45 8.09
C MET A 50 10.44 3.92 8.80
N GLN A 51 11.55 3.19 8.67
CA GLN A 51 12.83 3.59 9.27
C GLN A 51 13.41 4.85 8.63
N THR A 52 13.28 4.98 7.31
CA THR A 52 13.86 6.10 6.54
C THR A 52 13.18 7.43 6.90
N PHE A 53 11.85 7.41 7.02
CA PHE A 53 11.05 8.62 7.25
C PHE A 53 10.53 8.76 8.68
N ASP A 54 10.94 7.87 9.59
CA ASP A 54 10.43 7.75 10.97
C ASP A 54 8.89 7.68 11.01
N TYR A 55 8.31 6.91 10.09
CA TYR A 55 6.85 6.78 9.96
C TYR A 55 6.28 5.69 10.85
N GLY A 56 5.14 5.99 11.48
CA GLY A 56 4.18 5.00 11.96
C GLY A 56 3.13 4.67 10.89
N ILE A 57 2.48 3.51 11.01
CA ILE A 57 1.32 3.12 10.19
C ILE A 57 0.05 3.35 11.01
N TYR A 58 -0.93 4.04 10.43
CA TYR A 58 -2.17 4.40 11.08
C TYR A 58 -3.37 4.06 10.20
N ARG A 59 -4.55 3.93 10.82
CA ARG A 59 -5.80 4.08 10.08
C ARG A 59 -6.09 5.57 9.93
N MET A 60 -6.81 5.91 8.88
CA MET A 60 -7.18 7.29 8.57
C MET A 60 -7.76 8.05 9.77
N ASN A 61 -8.74 7.45 10.46
CA ASN A 61 -9.47 8.07 11.56
C ASN A 61 -8.99 7.63 12.95
N GLN A 62 -7.78 7.06 13.06
CA GLN A 62 -7.23 6.60 14.33
C GLN A 62 -5.81 7.11 14.54
N ASN A 63 -5.51 7.53 15.77
CA ASN A 63 -4.18 7.96 16.17
C ASN A 63 -3.36 6.85 16.85
N VAL A 64 -3.84 5.61 16.77
CA VAL A 64 -3.14 4.44 17.31
C VAL A 64 -2.30 3.83 16.20
N ALA A 65 -0.99 3.76 16.43
CA ALA A 65 -0.07 3.10 15.52
C ALA A 65 -0.37 1.60 15.44
N LEU A 66 -0.34 1.05 14.23
CA LEU A 66 -0.53 -0.35 13.94
C LEU A 66 0.82 -1.05 13.78
N GLU A 67 0.91 -2.28 14.27
CA GLU A 67 2.12 -3.08 14.11
C GLU A 67 2.24 -3.57 12.66
N LEU A 68 3.41 -3.39 12.04
CA LEU A 68 3.66 -3.78 10.64
C LEU A 68 3.26 -5.24 10.33
N LYS A 69 3.54 -6.18 11.24
CA LYS A 69 3.16 -7.59 11.06
C LYS A 69 1.64 -7.77 10.90
N GLU A 70 0.82 -6.95 11.59
CA GLU A 70 -0.64 -7.04 11.47
C GLU A 70 -1.14 -6.51 10.14
N ILE A 71 -0.43 -5.52 9.61
CA ILE A 71 -0.69 -4.89 8.31
C ILE A 71 -0.39 -5.89 7.20
N VAL A 72 0.84 -6.41 7.17
CA VAL A 72 1.30 -7.29 6.10
C VAL A 72 0.58 -8.65 6.11
N GLN A 73 0.43 -9.29 7.26
CA GLN A 73 -0.04 -10.68 7.31
C GLN A 73 -1.56 -10.83 7.32
N LYS A 74 -2.30 -9.84 7.85
CA LYS A 74 -3.74 -10.00 8.12
C LYS A 74 -4.64 -9.09 7.31
N ARG A 75 -4.09 -8.07 6.65
CA ARG A 75 -4.86 -6.86 6.33
C ARG A 75 -4.65 -6.32 4.93
N PHE A 76 -3.42 -6.37 4.41
CA PHE A 76 -3.12 -5.77 3.11
C PHE A 76 -3.41 -6.68 1.93
N PHE A 77 -2.79 -7.86 1.84
CA PHE A 77 -2.41 -8.29 0.48
C PHE A 77 -3.39 -9.18 -0.27
N PHE A 78 -4.49 -9.64 0.32
CA PHE A 78 -5.30 -10.66 -0.35
C PHE A 78 -6.80 -10.39 -0.21
N TYR A 79 -7.43 -10.30 -1.38
CA TYR A 79 -8.85 -10.27 -1.57
C TYR A 79 -9.47 -11.58 -1.04
N SER A 80 -10.69 -11.52 -0.54
CA SER A 80 -11.52 -12.68 -0.19
C SER A 80 -12.87 -12.43 -0.84
N LEU A 81 -13.23 -13.19 -1.88
CA LEU A 81 -14.49 -13.03 -2.63
C LEU A 81 -15.73 -13.09 -1.71
N GLU A 82 -15.64 -13.81 -0.59
CA GLU A 82 -16.73 -13.97 0.38
C GLU A 82 -16.83 -12.85 1.42
N LYS A 83 -15.79 -12.05 1.57
CA LYS A 83 -15.74 -10.97 2.57
C LYS A 83 -15.38 -9.73 1.82
N GLU A 84 -16.37 -8.93 1.43
CA GLU A 84 -16.23 -7.55 0.94
C GLU A 84 -15.20 -6.79 1.78
N MET A 85 -13.92 -6.98 1.45
CA MET A 85 -12.84 -6.38 2.18
C MET A 85 -12.74 -4.99 1.62
N ILE A 86 -13.51 -4.09 2.23
CA ILE A 86 -13.38 -2.64 2.07
C ILE A 86 -11.89 -2.35 1.99
N ALA A 87 -11.45 -1.85 0.83
CA ALA A 87 -10.06 -1.60 0.49
C ALA A 87 -9.33 -1.03 1.72
N GLN A 88 -8.42 -1.81 2.30
CA GLN A 88 -7.81 -1.40 3.56
C GLN A 88 -6.86 -0.25 3.27
N THR A 89 -7.28 0.94 3.69
CA THR A 89 -6.57 2.18 3.46
C THR A 89 -5.78 2.52 4.70
N PHE A 90 -4.47 2.70 4.54
CA PHE A 90 -3.57 3.02 5.63
C PHE A 90 -2.79 4.30 5.32
N ILE A 91 -2.47 5.03 6.38
CA ILE A 91 -1.67 6.26 6.29
C ILE A 91 -0.37 6.05 7.04
N LEU A 92 0.73 6.32 6.36
CA LEU A 92 2.06 6.38 6.93
C LEU A 92 2.45 7.83 7.12
N GLN A 93 2.87 8.16 8.34
CA GLN A 93 3.17 9.52 8.78
C GLN A 93 4.06 9.50 10.02
N ALA A 94 4.89 10.53 10.18
CA ALA A 94 5.80 10.64 11.33
C ALA A 94 5.04 10.93 12.64
N GLU A 95 4.06 11.83 12.58
CA GLU A 95 3.22 12.17 13.72
C GLU A 95 1.80 11.60 13.56
N ALA A 96 1.25 11.05 14.64
CA ALA A 96 -0.10 10.49 14.65
C ALA A 96 -1.15 11.59 14.43
N LYS A 97 -1.73 11.61 13.23
CA LYS A 97 -2.78 12.55 12.83
C LYS A 97 -3.99 11.79 12.29
N THR A 98 -5.18 12.24 12.69
CA THR A 98 -6.44 11.69 12.22
C THR A 98 -6.99 12.55 11.09
N PHE A 99 -7.47 11.89 10.05
CA PHE A 99 -8.24 12.46 8.97
C PHE A 99 -9.63 11.83 9.00
N ASP A 100 -10.66 12.65 8.84
CA ASP A 100 -12.05 12.18 8.89
C ASP A 100 -12.48 11.52 7.58
N SER A 101 -11.76 11.79 6.48
CA SER A 101 -12.03 11.26 5.14
C SER A 101 -10.82 11.37 4.22
N LEU A 102 -10.88 10.67 3.07
CA LEU A 102 -9.90 10.80 1.99
C LEU A 102 -9.83 12.26 1.48
N ALA A 103 -10.98 12.92 1.35
CA ALA A 103 -11.04 14.34 0.96
C ALA A 103 -10.44 15.29 2.01
N HIS A 104 -10.43 14.93 3.29
CA HIS A 104 -9.69 15.68 4.31
C HIS A 104 -8.18 15.44 4.12
N TRP A 105 -7.75 14.18 3.96
CA TRP A 105 -6.35 13.84 3.72
C TRP A 105 -5.80 14.47 2.42
N SER A 106 -6.58 14.53 1.35
CA SER A 106 -6.16 15.09 0.04
C SER A 106 -5.77 16.57 0.14
N LYS A 107 -6.45 17.31 1.02
CA LYS A 107 -6.20 18.74 1.27
C LYS A 107 -5.02 18.97 2.21
N SER A 108 -4.55 17.93 2.90
CA SER A 108 -3.40 17.98 3.78
C SER A 108 -2.10 18.20 3.01
N ARG A 109 -1.30 19.16 3.47
CA ARG A 109 0.07 19.42 2.94
C ARG A 109 1.15 18.66 3.70
N GLU A 110 0.76 17.88 4.70
CA GLU A 110 1.69 17.09 5.50
C GLU A 110 2.37 16.04 4.62
N ASN A 111 3.64 15.74 4.94
CA ASN A 111 4.39 14.68 4.29
C ASN A 111 3.89 13.33 4.82
N THR A 112 2.89 12.78 4.14
CA THR A 112 2.21 11.54 4.48
C THR A 112 2.04 10.69 3.24
N LEU A 113 2.03 9.37 3.43
CA LEU A 113 1.85 8.38 2.38
C LEU A 113 0.56 7.61 2.66
N LEU A 114 -0.37 7.64 1.71
CA LEU A 114 -1.53 6.76 1.71
C LEU A 114 -1.18 5.49 0.95
N ILE A 115 -1.53 4.34 1.49
CA ILE A 115 -1.39 3.06 0.81
C ILE A 115 -2.75 2.37 0.78
N LYS A 116 -3.17 1.93 -0.40
CA LYS A 116 -4.45 1.26 -0.67
C LYS A 116 -4.21 0.13 -1.68
N ASN A 117 -4.89 -1.00 -1.55
CA ASN A 117 -4.92 -1.96 -2.67
C ASN A 117 -5.59 -1.34 -3.88
N ASP A 118 -5.26 -1.84 -5.07
CA ASP A 118 -6.13 -1.60 -6.21
C ASP A 118 -7.52 -2.23 -5.99
N ASP A 119 -8.46 -1.83 -6.84
CA ASP A 119 -9.87 -2.21 -6.70
C ASP A 119 -10.13 -3.69 -7.05
N GLU A 120 -9.22 -4.33 -7.79
CA GLU A 120 -9.29 -5.74 -8.20
C GLU A 120 -8.46 -6.66 -7.27
N GLY A 121 -7.66 -6.10 -6.38
CA GLY A 121 -6.76 -6.80 -5.47
C GLY A 121 -5.46 -7.31 -6.11
N GLU A 122 -5.09 -6.83 -7.30
CA GLU A 122 -3.96 -7.35 -8.09
C GLU A 122 -2.62 -6.69 -7.77
N GLY A 123 -2.66 -5.63 -6.98
CA GLY A 123 -1.57 -4.70 -6.76
C GLY A 123 -1.92 -3.66 -5.70
N ILE A 124 -1.06 -2.64 -5.62
CA ILE A 124 -1.12 -1.61 -4.60
C ILE A 124 -0.91 -0.23 -5.18
N TYR A 125 -1.56 0.75 -4.58
CA TYR A 125 -1.43 2.16 -4.87
C TYR A 125 -0.78 2.90 -3.70
N PHE A 126 0.22 3.71 -4.02
CA PHE A 126 0.91 4.63 -3.13
C PHE A 126 0.53 6.06 -3.51
N TYR A 127 -0.12 6.81 -2.63
CA TYR A 127 -0.45 8.22 -2.87
C TYR A 127 0.27 9.15 -1.91
N PHE A 128 0.78 10.26 -2.43
CA PHE A 128 1.58 11.22 -1.68
C PHE A 128 1.49 12.61 -2.33
N ASN A 129 2.08 13.62 -1.69
CA ASN A 129 2.20 14.93 -2.32
C ASN A 129 3.19 14.85 -3.49
N GLU A 130 2.84 15.48 -4.60
CA GLU A 130 3.76 15.65 -5.73
C GLU A 130 5.09 16.27 -5.25
N ASN A 131 6.21 15.71 -5.72
CA ASN A 131 7.58 16.10 -5.35
C ASN A 131 7.95 15.95 -3.86
N ALA A 132 7.20 15.18 -3.07
CA ALA A 132 7.61 14.84 -1.71
C ALA A 132 8.87 13.95 -1.72
N GLU A 133 9.70 14.02 -0.68
CA GLU A 133 10.89 13.16 -0.57
C GLU A 133 10.54 11.66 -0.63
N VAL A 134 9.37 11.29 -0.06
CA VAL A 134 8.85 9.91 -0.14
C VAL A 134 8.54 9.49 -1.58
N HIS A 135 8.11 10.42 -2.44
CA HIS A 135 7.88 10.12 -3.86
C HIS A 135 9.18 9.67 -4.52
N THR A 136 10.20 10.52 -4.46
CA THR A 136 11.50 10.25 -5.09
C THR A 136 12.16 9.00 -4.52
N TRP A 137 12.00 8.76 -3.21
CA TRP A 137 12.49 7.54 -2.58
C TRP A 137 11.78 6.30 -3.12
N ILE A 138 10.45 6.33 -3.25
CA ILE A 138 9.68 5.20 -3.80
C ILE A 138 10.07 4.96 -5.27
N GLU A 139 10.18 6.00 -6.09
CA GLU A 139 10.59 5.86 -7.49
C GLU A 139 11.98 5.23 -7.62
N ASP A 140 12.98 5.67 -6.84
CA ASP A 140 14.32 5.06 -6.89
C ASP A 140 14.31 3.63 -6.36
N LYS A 141 13.57 3.35 -5.28
CA LYS A 141 13.44 1.99 -4.72
C LYS A 141 12.75 1.03 -5.67
N LEU A 142 11.84 1.53 -6.50
CA LEU A 142 11.04 0.73 -7.39
C LEU A 142 11.45 0.84 -8.87
N LYS A 143 12.62 1.42 -9.16
CA LYS A 143 13.09 1.66 -10.55
C LYS A 143 13.23 0.41 -11.43
N ASP A 144 13.37 -0.76 -10.82
CA ASP A 144 13.47 -2.04 -11.51
C ASP A 144 12.09 -2.73 -11.72
N TYR A 145 11.01 -2.07 -11.27
CA TYR A 145 9.63 -2.50 -11.46
C TYR A 145 8.92 -1.63 -12.49
N THR A 146 7.84 -2.15 -13.06
CA THR A 146 6.93 -1.35 -13.88
C THR A 146 5.95 -0.65 -12.95
N LEU A 147 5.95 0.67 -12.97
CA LEU A 147 5.05 1.51 -12.16
C LEU A 147 4.06 2.23 -13.07
N ASP A 148 2.80 2.23 -12.66
CA ASP A 148 1.75 3.00 -13.32
C ASP A 148 1.51 4.32 -12.59
N SER A 149 1.32 5.40 -13.34
CA SER A 149 0.82 6.65 -12.76
C SER A 149 -0.67 6.52 -12.51
N VAL A 150 -1.10 6.65 -11.25
CA VAL A 150 -2.49 6.49 -10.84
C VAL A 150 -3.04 7.84 -10.37
N PRO A 151 -4.13 8.36 -10.96
CA PRO A 151 -4.76 9.59 -10.47
C PRO A 151 -5.30 9.36 -9.06
N PHE A 152 -5.18 10.39 -8.21
CA PHE A 152 -5.84 10.36 -6.91
C PHE A 152 -7.29 10.82 -7.06
N GLU A 153 -8.24 9.97 -6.67
CA GLU A 153 -9.66 10.30 -6.68
C GLU A 153 -10.16 10.61 -5.27
N GLU A 154 -10.77 11.78 -5.11
CA GLU A 154 -11.48 12.19 -3.89
C GLU A 154 -12.85 11.50 -3.84
N VAL A 155 -12.87 10.19 -3.64
CA VAL A 155 -14.13 9.44 -3.45
C VAL A 155 -14.70 9.73 -2.06
#